data_AF-A0A0F9G4R2-F1
#
_entry.id   AF-A0A0F9G4R2-F1
#
_cell.length_a   1.000
_cell.length_b   1.000
_cell.length_c   1.000
_cell.angle_alpha   90.00
_cell.angle_beta   90.00
_cell.angle_gamma   90.00
#
_symmetry.space_group_name_H-M   'P 1'
#
loop_
_entity.id
_entity.type
_entity.pdbx_description
1 polymer ?
#
loop_
_entity_poly.entity_id
_entity_poly.type
_entity_poly.pdbx_seq_one_letter_code
_entity_poly.pdbx_strand_id
1 'polypeptide(L)'
;MLDFIKAEHEDHCGIVYCLSRNKVDATAKMLAQKGYTSLPYHAGLPSEDRARNQERFLREDGVIIVATIAFGMGIDKPDVRFVAHLDLPKSLEAYYQETGRAGRDGKPSTAWMVYGLQDVIKLRQMLEASQGNDHFKRVERQKLDAMLGLCEVTKCRRQVLLNYFGDELETPCGNCDTCLNPPETWDGTVAVQKALSCVFRTGQRFGVTYLIDVLRGSENDRVRQSGHHQVSTYGIGTELSVSEWKSVFRQLVANGYLRADPEGYGALQLTEQCRPLLKGKHKVELRKDPVVKKSAGRSSGGRSSSAVKDQITDHAGWDALRACRKELADKQGVPPYVIFHDTTLFDMLERKPKTLDELAGVSGVGAAKLEKYGDIFLATIAGLNPL
;
A
#
# COMPACT_ATOMS: atom_id res chain seq x y z
N MET A 1 3.15 1.21 -8.09
CA MET A 1 2.01 2.09 -7.74
C MET A 1 1.20 2.49 -8.95
N LEU A 2 1.74 3.25 -9.93
CA LEU A 2 0.96 3.63 -11.13
C LEU A 2 0.35 2.44 -11.86
N ASP A 3 1.14 1.39 -12.10
CA ASP A 3 0.64 0.15 -12.73
C ASP A 3 -0.43 -0.53 -11.89
N PHE A 4 -0.33 -0.45 -10.55
CA PHE A 4 -1.33 -0.99 -9.63
C PHE A 4 -2.64 -0.20 -9.70
N ILE A 5 -2.57 1.14 -9.61
CA ILE A 5 -3.76 2.00 -9.72
C ILE A 5 -4.42 1.79 -11.08
N LYS A 6 -3.64 1.76 -12.17
CA LYS A 6 -4.18 1.56 -13.52
C LYS A 6 -4.82 0.18 -13.69
N ALA A 7 -4.21 -0.88 -13.15
CA ALA A 7 -4.71 -2.23 -13.32
C ALA A 7 -5.96 -2.54 -12.47
N GLU A 8 -6.08 -1.94 -11.28
CA GLU A 8 -7.09 -2.34 -10.29
C GLU A 8 -8.06 -1.20 -9.89
N HIS A 9 -7.67 0.06 -10.04
CA HIS A 9 -8.33 1.19 -9.38
C HIS A 9 -8.33 2.53 -10.14
N GLU A 10 -8.37 2.51 -11.48
CA GLU A 10 -8.15 3.70 -12.32
C GLU A 10 -9.05 4.89 -11.97
N ASP A 11 -10.33 4.64 -11.68
CA ASP A 11 -11.33 5.67 -11.38
C ASP A 11 -11.83 5.65 -9.93
N HIS A 12 -11.10 5.00 -9.03
CA HIS A 12 -11.55 4.82 -7.66
C HIS A 12 -10.88 5.79 -6.68
N CYS A 13 -11.60 6.15 -5.62
CA CYS A 13 -11.02 6.90 -4.51
C CYS A 13 -9.97 6.06 -3.77
N GLY A 14 -8.88 6.71 -3.39
CA GLY A 14 -7.80 6.04 -2.68
C GLY A 14 -6.98 6.95 -1.80
N ILE A 15 -6.21 6.34 -0.90
CA ILE A 15 -5.28 7.04 -0.02
C ILE A 15 -3.87 6.51 -0.29
N VAL A 16 -2.91 7.41 -0.44
CA VAL A 16 -1.49 7.08 -0.60
C VAL A 16 -0.70 7.66 0.57
N TYR A 17 -0.19 6.81 1.45
CA TYR A 17 0.61 7.20 2.61
C TYR A 17 2.10 7.30 2.28
N CYS A 18 2.69 8.44 2.67
CA CYS A 18 4.11 8.76 2.56
C CYS A 18 4.66 9.25 3.91
N LEU A 19 5.95 9.00 4.18
CA LEU A 19 6.58 9.34 5.46
C LEU A 19 6.96 10.82 5.61
N SER A 20 7.17 11.55 4.51
CA SER A 20 7.59 12.97 4.54
C SER A 20 6.69 13.87 3.70
N ARG A 21 6.60 15.15 4.11
CA ARG A 21 5.83 16.20 3.43
C ARG A 21 6.27 16.37 1.97
N ASN A 22 7.59 16.48 1.75
CA ASN A 22 8.14 16.59 0.39
C ASN A 22 7.76 15.41 -0.50
N LYS A 23 7.70 14.17 0.04
CA LYS A 23 7.30 12.99 -0.73
C LYS A 23 5.80 12.98 -1.00
N VAL A 24 4.97 13.50 -0.09
CA VAL A 24 3.54 13.74 -0.34
C VAL A 24 3.35 14.68 -1.52
N ASP A 25 3.98 15.86 -1.50
CA ASP A 25 3.83 16.86 -2.56
C ASP A 25 4.32 16.33 -3.91
N ALA A 26 5.50 15.69 -3.92
CA ALA A 26 6.09 15.11 -5.13
C ALA A 26 5.19 14.00 -5.71
N THR A 27 4.61 13.15 -4.86
CA THR A 27 3.76 12.04 -5.29
C THR A 27 2.41 12.54 -5.79
N ALA A 28 1.78 13.50 -5.10
CA ALA A 28 0.52 14.11 -5.54
C ALA A 28 0.68 14.78 -6.90
N LYS A 29 1.76 15.56 -7.07
CA LYS A 29 2.10 16.20 -8.35
C LYS A 29 2.33 15.17 -9.45
N MET A 30 3.05 14.09 -9.16
CA MET A 30 3.31 13.02 -10.13
C MET A 30 2.02 12.33 -10.58
N LEU A 31 1.12 12.01 -9.65
CA LEU A 31 -0.18 11.42 -9.98
C LEU A 31 -1.05 12.37 -10.82
N ALA A 32 -1.09 13.66 -10.45
CA ALA A 32 -1.80 14.68 -11.22
C ALA A 32 -1.27 14.81 -12.66
N GLN A 33 0.04 14.79 -12.85
CA GLN A 33 0.67 14.78 -14.18
C GLN A 33 0.34 13.54 -15.02
N LYS A 34 -0.09 12.45 -14.37
CA LYS A 34 -0.52 11.20 -15.02
C LYS A 34 -2.03 11.14 -15.25
N GLY A 35 -2.77 12.22 -14.97
CA GLY A 35 -4.20 12.35 -15.25
C GLY A 35 -5.11 11.98 -14.07
N TYR A 36 -4.56 11.62 -12.91
CA TYR A 36 -5.37 11.31 -11.73
C TYR A 36 -5.73 12.58 -10.95
N THR A 37 -6.95 12.64 -10.41
CA THR A 37 -7.33 13.69 -9.46
C THR A 37 -6.62 13.44 -8.13
N SER A 38 -5.46 14.05 -7.91
CA SER A 38 -4.62 13.81 -6.74
C SER A 38 -4.38 15.06 -5.91
N LEU A 39 -4.59 14.95 -4.59
CA LEU A 39 -4.50 16.07 -3.64
C LEU A 39 -3.52 15.76 -2.50
N PRO A 40 -2.59 16.68 -2.15
CA PRO A 40 -1.71 16.48 -1.01
C PRO A 40 -2.43 16.77 0.32
N TYR A 41 -2.04 16.07 1.38
CA TYR A 41 -2.50 16.34 2.74
C TYR A 41 -1.40 16.09 3.78
N HIS A 42 -0.94 17.16 4.43
CA HIS A 42 -0.01 17.05 5.56
C HIS A 42 -0.04 18.30 6.44
N ALA A 43 0.52 18.21 7.64
CA ALA A 43 0.53 19.29 8.62
C ALA A 43 1.25 20.59 8.18
N GLY A 44 2.05 20.55 7.11
CA GLY A 44 2.66 21.76 6.53
C GLY A 44 1.76 22.57 5.59
N LEU A 45 0.57 22.08 5.24
CA LEU A 45 -0.38 22.82 4.40
C LEU A 45 -1.14 23.85 5.25
N PRO A 46 -1.52 25.02 4.68
CA PRO A 46 -2.47 25.93 5.28
C PRO A 46 -3.75 25.22 5.71
N SER A 47 -4.37 25.68 6.81
CA SER A 47 -5.56 25.01 7.35
C SER A 47 -6.73 25.00 6.36
N GLU A 48 -6.90 26.08 5.59
CA GLU A 48 -7.91 26.20 4.53
C GLU A 48 -7.69 25.17 3.41
N ASP A 49 -6.44 24.99 2.98
CA ASP A 49 -6.10 24.00 1.95
C ASP A 49 -6.35 22.56 2.43
N ARG A 50 -6.04 22.26 3.70
CA ARG A 50 -6.35 20.95 4.30
C ARG A 50 -7.85 20.69 4.32
N ALA A 51 -8.64 21.67 4.78
CA ALA A 51 -10.09 21.56 4.84
C ALA A 51 -10.70 21.37 3.43
N ARG A 52 -10.27 22.18 2.46
CA ARG A 52 -10.70 22.07 1.06
C ARG A 52 -10.37 20.69 0.48
N ASN A 53 -9.13 20.22 0.64
CA ASN A 53 -8.73 18.93 0.08
C ASN A 53 -9.47 17.76 0.75
N GLN A 54 -9.73 17.84 2.05
CA GLN A 54 -10.54 16.85 2.77
C GLN A 54 -11.99 16.86 2.30
N GLU A 55 -12.61 18.03 2.15
CA GLU A 55 -13.99 18.18 1.65
C GLU A 55 -14.14 17.59 0.24
N ARG A 56 -13.20 17.92 -0.65
CA ARG A 56 -13.15 17.35 -2.01
C ARG A 56 -13.02 15.83 -1.98
N PHE A 57 -12.13 15.29 -1.15
CA PHE A 57 -11.99 13.83 -1.02
C PHE A 57 -13.28 13.16 -0.52
N LEU A 58 -14.01 13.78 0.39
CA LEU A 58 -15.26 13.25 0.92
C LEU A 58 -16.42 13.29 -0.10
N ARG A 59 -16.46 14.31 -0.96
CA ARG A 59 -17.59 14.57 -1.87
C ARG A 59 -17.39 14.09 -3.31
N GLU A 60 -16.17 14.18 -3.83
CA GLU A 60 -15.86 13.86 -5.22
C GLU A 60 -15.46 12.39 -5.37
N ASP A 61 -15.85 11.79 -6.50
CA ASP A 61 -15.41 10.45 -6.90
C ASP A 61 -14.01 10.51 -7.55
N GLY A 62 -13.28 9.39 -7.52
CA GLY A 62 -11.98 9.26 -8.19
C GLY A 62 -10.84 10.10 -7.60
N VAL A 63 -11.04 10.74 -6.43
CA VAL A 63 -9.98 11.52 -5.76
C VAL A 63 -9.00 10.61 -5.01
N ILE A 64 -7.71 10.81 -5.27
CA ILE A 64 -6.61 10.18 -4.55
C ILE A 64 -5.99 11.20 -3.60
N ILE A 65 -6.17 11.02 -2.29
CA ILE A 65 -5.40 11.78 -1.30
C ILE A 65 -4.02 11.16 -1.16
N VAL A 66 -2.98 11.97 -1.28
CA VAL A 66 -1.62 11.60 -0.86
C VAL A 66 -1.33 12.27 0.46
N ALA A 67 -0.93 11.52 1.49
CA ALA A 67 -0.84 12.05 2.83
C ALA A 67 0.29 11.50 3.68
N THR A 68 0.65 12.26 4.72
CA THR A 68 1.33 11.69 5.89
C THR A 68 0.30 11.11 6.86
N ILE A 69 0.78 10.46 7.94
CA ILE A 69 -0.06 9.96 9.05
C ILE A 69 -0.99 11.01 9.68
N ALA A 70 -0.79 12.30 9.39
CA ALA A 70 -1.68 13.37 9.82
C ALA A 70 -3.09 13.25 9.20
N PHE A 71 -3.24 12.54 8.07
CA PHE A 71 -4.52 12.24 7.46
C PHE A 71 -5.07 10.94 8.05
N GLY A 72 -5.87 11.04 9.11
CA GLY A 72 -6.48 9.83 9.66
C GLY A 72 -7.55 9.99 10.75
N MET A 73 -7.45 10.99 11.62
CA MET A 73 -8.52 11.18 12.60
C MET A 73 -9.75 11.80 11.92
N GLY A 74 -10.89 11.10 11.95
CA GLY A 74 -12.19 11.66 11.53
C GLY A 74 -12.54 11.58 10.04
N ILE A 75 -11.78 10.86 9.21
CA ILE A 75 -12.17 10.59 7.82
C ILE A 75 -13.02 9.32 7.77
N ASP A 76 -14.27 9.48 7.32
CA ASP A 76 -15.23 8.39 7.16
C ASP A 76 -15.84 8.43 5.75
N LYS A 77 -15.00 8.13 4.74
CA LYS A 77 -15.47 7.90 3.37
C LYS A 77 -15.65 6.39 3.18
N PRO A 78 -16.88 5.90 2.96
CA PRO A 78 -17.16 4.46 2.97
C PRO A 78 -16.56 3.71 1.76
N ASP A 79 -16.37 4.41 0.65
CA ASP A 79 -16.07 3.87 -0.68
C ASP A 79 -14.61 4.02 -1.11
N VAL A 80 -13.67 4.14 -0.17
CA VAL A 80 -12.22 4.10 -0.47
C VAL A 80 -11.85 2.70 -0.97
N ARG A 81 -11.40 2.58 -2.22
CA ARG A 81 -11.11 1.26 -2.84
C ARG A 81 -9.68 0.81 -2.69
N PHE A 82 -8.75 1.72 -2.39
CA PHE A 82 -7.40 1.31 -2.05
C PHE A 82 -6.75 2.22 -1.02
N VAL A 83 -5.87 1.61 -0.23
CA VAL A 83 -4.90 2.31 0.61
C VAL A 83 -3.52 1.82 0.21
N ALA A 84 -2.66 2.73 -0.22
CA ALA A 84 -1.32 2.46 -0.69
C ALA A 84 -0.28 3.04 0.26
N HIS A 85 0.72 2.26 0.65
CA HIS A 85 1.85 2.72 1.46
C HIS A 85 3.11 2.77 0.59
N LEU A 86 3.67 3.97 0.40
CA LEU A 86 4.94 4.20 -0.29
C LEU A 86 6.14 4.25 0.65
N ASP A 87 5.89 4.27 1.95
CA ASP A 87 6.88 4.11 3.01
C ASP A 87 6.30 3.15 4.04
N LEU A 88 7.18 2.39 4.70
CA LEU A 88 6.76 1.44 5.71
C LEU A 88 6.15 2.18 6.93
N PRO A 89 4.98 1.73 7.43
CA PRO A 89 4.43 2.22 8.70
C PRO A 89 5.36 1.93 9.87
N LYS A 90 5.21 2.69 10.96
CA LYS A 90 6.05 2.52 12.16
C LYS A 90 5.66 1.30 12.99
N SER A 91 4.43 0.80 12.84
CA SER A 91 3.89 -0.31 13.61
C SER A 91 2.72 -0.99 12.91
N LEU A 92 2.36 -2.18 13.38
CA LEU A 92 1.19 -2.91 12.89
C LEU A 92 -0.13 -2.22 13.25
N GLU A 93 -0.22 -1.53 14.38
CA GLU A 93 -1.40 -0.75 14.76
C GLU A 93 -1.65 0.40 13.79
N ALA A 94 -0.58 1.15 13.44
CA ALA A 94 -0.68 2.20 12.45
C ALA A 94 -1.12 1.63 11.09
N TYR A 95 -0.45 0.55 10.64
CA TYR A 95 -0.80 -0.10 9.38
C TYR A 95 -2.25 -0.60 9.36
N TYR A 96 -2.71 -1.25 10.42
CA TYR A 96 -4.08 -1.76 10.54
C TYR A 96 -5.11 -0.62 10.52
N GLN A 97 -4.88 0.44 11.28
CA GLN A 97 -5.78 1.59 11.31
C GLN A 97 -5.83 2.33 9.97
N GLU A 98 -4.68 2.48 9.31
CA GLU A 98 -4.55 3.16 8.01
C GLU A 98 -5.21 2.36 6.90
N THR A 99 -4.93 1.06 6.81
CA THR A 99 -5.52 0.17 5.79
C THR A 99 -7.01 -0.09 6.03
N GLY A 100 -7.47 -0.10 7.29
CA GLY A 100 -8.88 -0.21 7.67
C GLY A 100 -9.77 0.98 7.26
N ARG A 101 -9.22 1.97 6.55
CA ARG A 101 -9.99 3.03 5.87
C ARG A 101 -10.57 2.58 4.55
N ALA A 102 -9.97 1.56 3.94
CA ALA A 102 -10.45 0.99 2.69
C ALA A 102 -11.71 0.14 2.95
N GLY A 103 -12.67 0.16 2.04
CA GLY A 103 -13.75 -0.83 2.02
C GLY A 103 -14.71 -0.80 3.20
N ARG A 104 -14.97 0.36 3.82
CA ARG A 104 -15.92 0.48 4.94
C ARG A 104 -17.37 0.17 4.53
N ASP A 105 -17.69 0.30 3.26
CA ASP A 105 -18.93 -0.18 2.64
C ASP A 105 -19.00 -1.72 2.46
N GLY A 106 -17.96 -2.46 2.88
CA GLY A 106 -17.86 -3.91 2.74
C GLY A 106 -17.51 -4.40 1.34
N LYS A 107 -17.35 -3.50 0.36
CA LYS A 107 -16.98 -3.88 -1.01
C LYS A 107 -15.47 -4.12 -1.14
N PRO A 108 -15.03 -4.94 -2.12
CA PRO A 108 -13.62 -5.22 -2.34
C PRO A 108 -12.77 -3.95 -2.39
N SER A 109 -11.62 -4.04 -1.72
CA SER A 109 -10.63 -2.96 -1.65
C SER A 109 -9.24 -3.53 -1.42
N THR A 110 -8.21 -2.85 -1.91
CA THR A 110 -6.84 -3.34 -1.84
C THR A 110 -5.99 -2.49 -0.90
N ALA A 111 -5.40 -3.13 0.11
CA ALA A 111 -4.29 -2.58 0.86
C ALA A 111 -2.98 -2.96 0.17
N TRP A 112 -2.28 -1.99 -0.40
CA TRP A 112 -1.06 -2.20 -1.17
C TRP A 112 0.11 -1.51 -0.47
N MET A 113 1.24 -2.20 -0.32
CA MET A 113 2.43 -1.62 0.30
C MET A 113 3.67 -2.00 -0.46
N VAL A 114 4.55 -1.02 -0.66
CA VAL A 114 5.92 -1.24 -1.12
C VAL A 114 6.88 -0.77 -0.03
N TYR A 115 7.93 -1.54 0.20
CA TYR A 115 9.02 -1.14 1.06
C TYR A 115 10.33 -1.70 0.52
N GLY A 116 11.42 -1.03 0.87
CA GLY A 116 12.76 -1.49 0.59
C GLY A 116 13.65 -1.38 1.82
N LEU A 117 14.90 -1.82 1.65
CA LEU A 117 15.92 -1.76 2.69
C LEU A 117 16.12 -0.36 3.26
N GLN A 118 16.00 0.69 2.43
CA GLN A 118 16.15 2.07 2.87
C GLN A 118 15.07 2.50 3.86
N ASP A 119 13.83 2.01 3.70
CA ASP A 119 12.74 2.31 4.63
C ASP A 119 13.01 1.67 6.00
N VAL A 120 13.50 0.42 6.00
CA VAL A 120 13.88 -0.29 7.22
C VAL A 120 14.99 0.45 7.98
N ILE A 121 16.04 0.86 7.26
CA ILE A 121 17.17 1.62 7.83
C ILE A 121 16.68 2.93 8.43
N LYS A 122 15.89 3.70 7.66
CA LYS A 122 15.37 5.00 8.08
C LYS A 122 14.52 4.89 9.35
N LEU A 123 13.62 3.91 9.42
CA LEU A 123 12.76 3.72 10.60
C LEU A 123 13.56 3.29 11.83
N ARG A 124 14.55 2.41 11.69
CA ARG A 124 15.44 2.04 12.81
C ARG A 124 16.23 3.27 13.30
N GLN A 125 16.78 4.08 12.40
CA GLN A 125 17.49 5.31 12.77
C GLN A 125 16.59 6.31 13.50
N MET A 126 15.37 6.53 13.00
CA MET A 126 14.38 7.39 13.67
C MET A 126 14.05 6.90 15.08
N LEU A 127 13.98 5.59 15.28
CA LEU A 127 13.72 4.97 16.58
C LEU A 127 14.88 5.19 17.55
N GLU A 128 16.13 4.95 17.12
CA GLU A 128 17.31 5.11 17.97
C GLU A 128 17.51 6.58 18.38
N ALA A 129 17.28 7.51 17.45
CA ALA A 129 17.36 8.96 17.68
C ALA A 129 16.21 9.52 18.54
N SER A 130 15.20 8.71 18.89
CA SER A 130 14.10 9.13 19.76
C SER A 130 14.61 9.58 21.13
N GLN A 131 13.99 10.62 21.70
CA GLN A 131 14.29 11.14 23.05
C GLN A 131 13.52 10.40 24.15
N GLY A 132 12.78 9.34 23.81
CA GLY A 132 12.06 8.52 24.79
C GLY A 132 13.00 7.73 25.70
N ASN A 133 12.50 7.36 26.89
CA ASN A 133 13.25 6.50 27.81
C ASN A 133 13.50 5.10 27.23
N ASP A 134 14.39 4.32 27.84
CA ASP A 134 14.76 2.98 27.35
C ASP A 134 13.57 2.03 27.25
N HIS A 135 12.61 2.13 28.18
CA HIS A 135 11.40 1.33 28.14
C HIS A 135 10.56 1.65 26.90
N PHE A 136 10.34 2.93 26.61
CA PHE A 136 9.64 3.41 25.42
C PHE A 136 10.34 2.94 24.14
N LYS A 137 11.68 3.10 24.05
CA LYS A 137 12.44 2.63 22.89
C LYS A 137 12.33 1.12 22.68
N ARG A 138 12.29 0.32 23.75
CA ARG A 138 12.09 -1.13 23.66
C ARG A 138 10.71 -1.47 23.10
N VAL A 139 9.66 -0.81 23.58
CA VAL A 139 8.29 -1.02 23.08
C VAL A 139 8.16 -0.64 21.61
N GLU A 140 8.67 0.53 21.21
CA GLU A 140 8.63 0.95 19.81
C GLU A 140 9.46 0.01 18.91
N ARG A 141 10.53 -0.58 19.45
CA ARG A 141 11.35 -1.55 18.70
C ARG A 141 10.57 -2.83 18.44
N GLN A 142 9.87 -3.35 19.46
CA GLN A 142 9.00 -4.51 19.31
C GLN A 142 7.91 -4.28 18.25
N LYS A 143 7.30 -3.10 18.24
CA LYS A 143 6.30 -2.71 17.23
C LYS A 143 6.86 -2.67 15.81
N LEU A 144 8.04 -2.05 15.65
CA LEU A 144 8.71 -1.99 14.34
C LEU A 144 9.13 -3.38 13.87
N ASP A 145 9.69 -4.21 14.76
CA ASP A 145 10.09 -5.58 14.45
C ASP A 145 8.85 -6.42 14.05
N ALA A 146 7.69 -6.22 14.67
CA ALA A 146 6.45 -6.87 14.27
C ALA A 146 5.97 -6.42 12.88
N MET A 147 6.06 -5.13 12.56
CA MET A 147 5.74 -4.60 11.23
C MET A 147 6.66 -5.20 10.15
N LEU A 148 7.96 -5.28 10.43
CA LEU A 148 8.94 -5.92 9.54
C LEU A 148 8.66 -7.42 9.38
N GLY A 149 8.29 -8.09 10.47
CA GLY A 149 7.87 -9.49 10.47
C GLY A 149 6.68 -9.74 9.55
N LEU A 150 5.66 -8.87 9.57
CA LEU A 150 4.55 -8.95 8.62
C LEU A 150 5.02 -8.82 7.18
N CYS A 151 5.99 -7.93 6.91
CA CYS A 151 6.45 -7.70 5.55
C CYS A 151 7.20 -8.91 4.96
N GLU A 152 8.04 -9.55 5.76
CA GLU A 152 8.84 -10.72 5.37
C GLU A 152 8.10 -12.06 5.48
N VAL A 153 6.89 -12.10 6.05
CA VAL A 153 6.18 -13.35 6.32
C VAL A 153 5.96 -14.18 5.04
N THR A 154 6.08 -15.49 5.17
CA THR A 154 5.80 -16.49 4.14
C THR A 154 4.44 -17.17 4.31
N LYS A 155 3.71 -16.86 5.39
CA LYS A 155 2.36 -17.35 5.70
C LYS A 155 1.31 -16.29 5.39
N CYS A 156 0.03 -16.62 5.58
CA CYS A 156 -1.09 -15.69 5.39
C CYS A 156 -0.88 -14.38 6.18
N ARG A 157 -0.90 -13.22 5.50
CA ARG A 157 -0.77 -11.91 6.16
C ARG A 157 -1.89 -11.65 7.17
N ARG A 158 -3.12 -12.08 6.87
CA ARG A 158 -4.28 -11.87 7.75
C ARG A 158 -4.14 -12.65 9.05
N GLN A 159 -3.62 -13.88 9.01
CA GLN A 159 -3.35 -14.66 10.23
C GLN A 159 -2.31 -13.94 11.10
N VAL A 160 -1.23 -13.42 10.52
CA VAL A 160 -0.21 -12.66 11.27
C VAL A 160 -0.81 -11.40 11.90
N LEU A 161 -1.63 -10.65 11.15
CA LEU A 161 -2.30 -9.46 11.64
C LEU A 161 -3.24 -9.77 12.80
N LEU A 162 -4.12 -10.76 12.67
CA LEU A 162 -5.07 -11.14 13.72
C LEU A 162 -4.34 -11.64 14.98
N ASN A 163 -3.35 -12.51 14.81
CA ASN A 163 -2.57 -13.05 15.92
C ASN A 163 -1.85 -11.94 16.72
N TYR A 164 -1.41 -10.87 16.03
CA TYR A 164 -0.80 -9.72 16.71
C TYR A 164 -1.78 -9.01 17.67
N PHE A 165 -3.07 -8.97 17.31
CA PHE A 165 -4.13 -8.37 18.13
C PHE A 165 -4.81 -9.35 19.08
N GLY A 166 -4.33 -10.60 19.16
CA GLY A 166 -4.87 -11.63 20.04
C GLY A 166 -6.07 -12.40 19.46
N ASP A 167 -6.38 -12.20 18.18
CA ASP A 167 -7.39 -12.98 17.46
C ASP A 167 -6.74 -14.11 16.66
N GLU A 168 -7.48 -15.18 16.41
CA GLU A 168 -6.99 -16.32 15.62
C GLU A 168 -7.87 -16.53 14.39
N LEU A 169 -7.22 -16.93 13.29
CA LEU A 169 -7.90 -17.37 12.08
C LEU A 169 -7.37 -18.76 11.73
N GLU A 170 -8.23 -19.77 11.86
CA GLU A 170 -7.85 -21.19 11.69
C GLU A 170 -7.28 -21.48 10.29
N THR A 171 -7.92 -20.92 9.25
CA THR A 171 -7.54 -21.19 7.86
C THR A 171 -6.93 -19.95 7.18
N PRO A 172 -5.95 -20.13 6.27
CA PRO A 172 -5.44 -19.02 5.46
C PRO A 172 -6.55 -18.27 4.74
N CYS A 173 -6.45 -16.94 4.63
CA CYS A 173 -7.58 -16.11 4.20
C CYS A 173 -7.94 -16.22 2.72
N GLY A 174 -7.09 -16.86 1.90
CA GLY A 174 -7.30 -16.99 0.45
C GLY A 174 -7.28 -15.67 -0.34
N ASN A 175 -7.02 -14.52 0.31
CA ASN A 175 -7.19 -13.19 -0.28
C ASN A 175 -6.06 -12.20 0.09
N CYS A 176 -4.86 -12.70 0.42
CA CYS A 176 -3.65 -11.87 0.51
C CYS A 176 -2.61 -12.39 -0.47
N ASP A 177 -1.64 -11.55 -0.84
CA ASP A 177 -0.56 -11.89 -1.76
C ASP A 177 0.17 -13.19 -1.38
N THR A 178 0.39 -13.48 -0.10
CA THR A 178 1.05 -14.73 0.33
C THR A 178 0.14 -15.96 0.26
N CYS A 179 -1.18 -15.80 0.23
CA CYS A 179 -2.11 -16.91 -0.05
C CYS A 179 -2.30 -17.11 -1.56
N LEU A 180 -2.40 -16.01 -2.30
CA LEU A 180 -2.63 -16.01 -3.75
C LEU A 180 -1.38 -16.42 -4.53
N ASN A 181 -0.21 -15.99 -4.07
CA ASN A 181 1.10 -16.29 -4.64
C ASN A 181 2.07 -16.66 -3.50
N PRO A 182 1.98 -17.89 -2.95
CA PRO A 182 2.85 -18.33 -1.87
C PRO A 182 4.32 -18.12 -2.21
N PRO A 183 5.08 -17.40 -1.37
CA PRO A 183 6.47 -17.11 -1.68
C PRO A 183 7.32 -18.37 -1.53
N GLU A 184 8.19 -18.61 -2.51
CA GLU A 184 9.23 -19.63 -2.39
C GLU A 184 10.23 -19.26 -1.29
N THR A 185 10.75 -20.28 -0.62
CA THR A 185 11.86 -20.16 0.34
C THR A 185 13.06 -20.96 -0.14
N TRP A 186 14.23 -20.66 0.42
CA TRP A 186 15.46 -21.39 0.14
C TRP A 186 16.39 -21.33 1.35
N ASP A 187 17.25 -22.35 1.47
CA ASP A 187 18.29 -22.39 2.51
C ASP A 187 19.34 -21.31 2.23
N GLY A 188 19.16 -20.17 2.90
CA GLY A 188 20.01 -18.99 2.81
C GLY A 188 21.19 -19.00 3.77
N THR A 189 21.43 -20.10 4.51
CA THR A 189 22.41 -20.15 5.60
C THR A 189 23.79 -19.69 5.16
N VAL A 190 24.27 -20.19 4.01
CA VAL A 190 25.59 -19.82 3.47
C VAL A 190 25.62 -18.36 3.02
N ALA A 191 24.58 -17.87 2.36
CA ALA A 191 24.51 -16.48 1.92
C ALA A 191 24.51 -15.51 3.12
N VAL A 192 23.78 -15.86 4.18
CA VAL A 192 23.78 -15.12 5.45
C VAL A 192 25.17 -15.10 6.07
N GLN A 193 25.86 -16.24 6.14
CA GLN A 193 27.23 -16.32 6.66
C GLN A 193 28.20 -15.45 5.86
N LYS A 194 28.11 -15.48 4.52
CA LYS A 194 28.89 -14.61 3.63
C LYS A 194 28.62 -13.14 3.92
N ALA A 195 27.35 -12.73 3.99
CA ALA A 195 26.96 -11.35 4.25
C ALA A 195 27.45 -10.84 5.61
N LEU A 196 27.19 -11.59 6.69
CA LEU A 196 27.62 -11.23 8.04
C LEU A 196 29.16 -11.19 8.15
N SER A 197 29.86 -12.16 7.55
CA SER A 197 31.32 -12.16 7.50
C SER A 197 31.88 -10.97 6.73
N CYS A 198 31.22 -10.56 5.64
CA CYS A 198 31.63 -9.39 4.86
C CYS A 198 31.46 -8.10 5.66
N VAL A 199 30.34 -7.96 6.39
CA VAL A 199 30.12 -6.82 7.31
C VAL A 199 31.22 -6.74 8.35
N PHE A 200 31.57 -7.87 8.97
CA PHE A 200 32.65 -7.94 9.95
C PHE A 200 34.02 -7.56 9.36
N ARG A 201 34.40 -8.17 8.23
CA ARG A 201 35.72 -8.00 7.61
C ARG A 201 35.94 -6.65 6.96
N THR A 202 34.87 -5.93 6.61
CA THR A 202 34.95 -4.54 6.13
C THR A 202 34.88 -3.52 7.27
N GLY A 203 35.00 -3.98 8.52
CA GLY A 203 35.07 -3.11 9.70
C GLY A 203 33.74 -2.47 10.09
N GLN A 204 32.60 -2.96 9.59
CA GLN A 204 31.25 -2.49 9.94
C GLN A 204 30.99 -0.98 9.69
N ARG A 205 31.67 -0.41 8.68
CA ARG A 205 31.62 1.02 8.33
C ARG A 205 31.00 1.31 6.97
N PHE A 206 30.47 0.29 6.30
CA PHE A 206 30.04 0.38 4.92
C PHE A 206 28.57 0.00 4.77
N GLY A 207 27.91 0.72 3.86
CA GLY A 207 26.53 0.43 3.48
C GLY A 207 26.42 -0.73 2.49
N VAL A 208 25.18 -1.15 2.25
CA VAL A 208 24.84 -2.38 1.52
C VAL A 208 25.40 -2.42 0.11
N THR A 209 25.35 -1.32 -0.65
CA THR A 209 25.88 -1.28 -2.02
C THR A 209 27.37 -1.66 -2.05
N TYR A 210 28.15 -1.12 -1.12
CA TYR A 210 29.58 -1.42 -1.02
C TYR A 210 29.82 -2.87 -0.60
N LEU A 211 29.05 -3.37 0.37
CA LEU A 211 29.14 -4.77 0.82
C LEU A 211 28.83 -5.75 -0.32
N ILE A 212 27.87 -5.41 -1.18
CA ILE A 212 27.54 -6.19 -2.39
C ILE A 212 28.71 -6.16 -3.39
N ASP A 213 29.34 -5.00 -3.59
CA ASP A 213 30.52 -4.89 -4.46
C ASP A 213 31.67 -5.77 -3.98
N VAL A 214 31.92 -5.82 -2.67
CA VAL A 214 32.92 -6.71 -2.08
C VAL A 214 32.53 -8.17 -2.32
N LEU A 215 31.30 -8.58 -1.94
CA LEU A 215 30.84 -9.97 -2.07
C LEU A 215 30.89 -10.46 -3.53
N ARG A 216 30.50 -9.63 -4.49
CA ARG A 216 30.48 -10.00 -5.91
C ARG A 216 31.82 -9.82 -6.61
N GLY A 217 32.82 -9.27 -5.92
CA GLY A 217 34.15 -9.06 -6.50
C GLY A 217 34.16 -7.97 -7.57
N SER A 218 33.32 -6.94 -7.45
CA SER A 218 33.26 -5.84 -8.42
C SER A 218 34.62 -5.13 -8.49
N GLU A 219 35.03 -4.74 -9.70
CA GLU A 219 36.19 -3.86 -9.90
C GLU A 219 35.81 -2.42 -9.54
N ASN A 220 35.95 -2.09 -8.25
CA ASN A 220 35.62 -0.77 -7.71
C ASN A 220 36.86 -0.17 -7.04
N ASP A 221 37.28 1.03 -7.48
CA ASP A 221 38.44 1.73 -6.95
C ASP A 221 38.37 1.92 -5.43
N ARG A 222 37.17 2.18 -4.89
CA ARG A 222 36.95 2.33 -3.45
C ARG A 222 37.20 1.02 -2.70
N VAL A 223 36.91 -0.14 -3.31
CA VAL A 223 37.21 -1.46 -2.73
C VAL A 223 38.73 -1.69 -2.71
N ARG A 224 39.44 -1.29 -3.76
CA ARG A 224 40.91 -1.38 -3.82
C ARG A 224 41.58 -0.46 -2.80
N GLN A 225 41.21 0.82 -2.77
CA GLN A 225 41.73 1.83 -1.85
C GLN A 225 41.52 1.46 -0.37
N SER A 226 40.41 0.79 -0.05
CA SER A 226 40.13 0.34 1.32
C SER A 226 40.80 -1.00 1.67
N GLY A 227 41.56 -1.62 0.76
CA GLY A 227 42.18 -2.93 0.97
C GLY A 227 41.20 -4.11 0.97
N HIS A 228 39.90 -3.89 0.72
CA HIS A 228 38.87 -4.93 0.78
C HIS A 228 38.80 -5.84 -0.46
N HIS A 229 39.72 -5.69 -1.41
CA HIS A 229 39.98 -6.70 -2.43
C HIS A 229 40.75 -7.90 -1.87
N GLN A 230 41.37 -7.77 -0.68
CA GLN A 230 42.19 -8.80 -0.05
C GLN A 230 41.45 -9.58 1.06
N VAL A 231 40.24 -9.16 1.45
CA VAL A 231 39.48 -9.88 2.48
C VAL A 231 38.95 -11.18 1.89
N SER A 232 38.85 -12.22 2.73
CA SER A 232 38.38 -13.54 2.29
C SER A 232 36.93 -13.58 1.79
N THR A 233 36.18 -12.48 1.95
CA THR A 233 34.81 -12.33 1.47
C THR A 233 34.73 -11.62 0.13
N TYR A 234 35.85 -11.22 -0.47
CA TYR A 234 35.88 -10.62 -1.80
C TYR A 234 35.59 -11.68 -2.87
N GLY A 235 34.59 -11.44 -3.71
CA GLY A 235 34.25 -12.31 -4.84
C GLY A 235 33.63 -13.67 -4.49
N ILE A 236 33.31 -13.94 -3.22
CA ILE A 236 32.76 -15.24 -2.80
C ILE A 236 31.24 -15.34 -2.99
N GLY A 237 30.58 -14.28 -3.43
CA GLY A 237 29.12 -14.14 -3.54
C GLY A 237 28.62 -13.90 -4.96
N THR A 238 29.33 -14.41 -5.98
CA THR A 238 29.01 -14.20 -7.40
C THR A 238 27.75 -14.94 -7.86
N GLU A 239 27.29 -15.92 -7.09
CA GLU A 239 26.11 -16.74 -7.39
C GLU A 239 24.78 -15.97 -7.27
N LEU A 240 24.76 -14.87 -6.50
CA LEU A 240 23.58 -14.03 -6.35
C LEU A 240 23.73 -12.72 -7.14
N SER A 241 22.62 -12.28 -7.72
CA SER A 241 22.48 -10.96 -8.31
C SER A 241 22.52 -9.85 -7.26
N VAL A 242 22.71 -8.60 -7.71
CA VAL A 242 22.64 -7.42 -6.82
C VAL A 242 21.29 -7.31 -6.12
N SER A 243 20.18 -7.62 -6.82
CA SER A 243 18.83 -7.61 -6.25
C SER A 243 18.64 -8.69 -5.18
N GLU A 244 19.14 -9.90 -5.42
CA GLU A 244 19.07 -10.99 -4.45
C GLU A 244 19.89 -10.66 -3.20
N TRP A 245 21.10 -10.12 -3.35
CA TRP A 245 21.87 -9.66 -2.20
C TRP A 245 21.17 -8.53 -1.43
N LYS A 246 20.51 -7.59 -2.12
CA LYS A 246 19.70 -6.56 -1.45
C LYS A 246 18.56 -7.19 -0.65
N SER A 247 17.92 -8.26 -1.16
CA SER A 247 16.90 -9.01 -0.41
C SER A 247 17.50 -9.71 0.82
N VAL A 248 18.66 -10.36 0.69
CA VAL A 248 19.38 -10.97 1.83
C VAL A 248 19.66 -9.93 2.91
N PHE A 249 20.27 -8.78 2.56
CA PHE A 249 20.57 -7.74 3.54
C PHE A 249 19.29 -7.13 4.15
N ARG A 250 18.22 -6.94 3.37
CA ARG A 250 16.91 -6.49 3.86
C ARG A 250 16.36 -7.45 4.92
N GLN A 251 16.36 -8.75 4.63
CA GLN A 251 15.90 -9.77 5.57
C GLN A 251 16.80 -9.84 6.82
N LEU A 252 18.12 -9.66 6.70
CA LEU A 252 19.02 -9.62 7.87
C LEU A 252 18.78 -8.40 8.79
N VAL A 253 18.48 -7.24 8.22
CA VAL A 253 18.14 -6.04 9.01
C VAL A 253 16.72 -6.15 9.59
N ALA A 254 15.78 -6.72 8.82
CA ALA A 254 14.41 -6.96 9.27
C ALA A 254 14.38 -7.90 10.49
N ASN A 255 15.14 -9.00 10.45
CA ASN A 255 15.25 -9.97 11.53
C ASN A 255 16.21 -9.53 12.67
N GLY A 256 16.79 -8.33 12.61
CA GLY A 256 17.62 -7.79 13.68
C GLY A 256 19.03 -8.39 13.80
N TYR A 257 19.49 -9.17 12.82
CA TYR A 257 20.88 -9.67 12.76
C TYR A 257 21.88 -8.57 12.38
N LEU A 258 21.40 -7.58 11.62
CA LEU A 258 22.13 -6.37 11.26
C LEU A 258 21.37 -5.13 11.73
N ARG A 259 22.11 -4.10 12.13
CA ARG A 259 21.57 -2.77 12.42
C ARG A 259 22.28 -1.71 11.58
N ALA A 260 21.58 -0.65 11.23
CA ALA A 260 22.21 0.52 10.62
C ALA A 260 22.83 1.39 11.72
N ASP A 261 24.01 1.93 11.44
CA ASP A 261 24.65 2.96 12.23
C ASP A 261 23.90 4.30 12.03
N PRO A 262 23.38 4.93 13.10
CA PRO A 262 22.73 6.24 13.00
C PRO A 262 23.69 7.36 12.58
N GLU A 263 24.97 7.27 12.97
CA GLU A 263 25.99 8.29 12.73
C GLU A 263 26.84 7.96 11.48
N GLY A 264 26.92 6.68 11.13
CA GLY A 264 27.76 6.15 10.05
C GLY A 264 27.16 6.18 8.63
N TYR A 265 26.25 7.11 8.31
CA TYR A 265 25.67 7.30 6.97
C TYR A 265 25.12 6.00 6.31
N GLY A 266 24.47 5.13 7.10
CA GLY A 266 23.90 3.87 6.59
C GLY A 266 24.88 2.70 6.55
N ALA A 267 26.01 2.78 7.26
CA ALA A 267 26.86 1.64 7.57
C ALA A 267 26.07 0.54 8.30
N LEU A 268 26.34 -0.73 7.98
CA LEU A 268 25.75 -1.86 8.68
C LEU A 268 26.69 -2.42 9.75
N GLN A 269 26.14 -2.71 10.92
CA GLN A 269 26.82 -3.31 12.06
C GLN A 269 26.15 -4.63 12.47
N LEU A 270 26.96 -5.57 12.95
CA LEU A 270 26.47 -6.82 13.52
C LEU A 270 25.74 -6.57 14.85
N THR A 271 24.74 -7.40 15.12
CA THR A 271 24.13 -7.50 16.46
C THR A 271 24.54 -8.81 17.14
N GLU A 272 24.33 -8.92 18.44
CA GLU A 272 24.60 -10.15 19.19
C GLU A 272 23.81 -11.36 18.65
N GLN A 273 22.62 -11.13 18.06
CA GLN A 273 21.75 -12.17 17.53
C GLN A 273 22.35 -12.90 16.33
N CYS A 274 23.33 -12.32 15.64
CA CYS A 274 23.94 -12.93 14.44
C CYS A 274 24.98 -14.01 14.78
N ARG A 275 25.48 -14.08 16.03
CA ARG A 275 26.60 -14.97 16.41
C ARG A 275 26.32 -16.46 16.17
N PRO A 276 25.13 -17.01 16.48
CA PRO A 276 24.84 -18.41 16.19
C PRO A 276 24.86 -18.74 14.70
N LEU A 277 24.47 -17.79 13.84
CA LEU A 277 24.46 -17.93 12.39
C LEU A 277 25.87 -18.02 11.82
N LEU A 278 26.75 -17.12 12.27
CA LEU A 278 28.17 -17.13 11.93
C LEU A 278 28.87 -18.43 12.35
N LYS A 279 28.44 -19.04 13.45
CA LYS A 279 28.96 -20.33 13.94
C LYS A 279 28.32 -21.55 13.27
N GLY A 280 27.42 -21.36 12.30
CA GLY A 280 26.72 -22.44 11.62
C GLY A 280 25.80 -23.28 12.52
N LYS A 281 25.36 -22.73 13.66
CA LYS A 281 24.52 -23.45 14.63
C LYS A 281 23.04 -23.46 14.27
N HIS A 282 22.60 -22.53 13.43
CA HIS A 282 21.22 -22.46 12.95
C HIS A 282 21.18 -22.33 11.43
N LYS A 283 20.25 -23.07 10.84
CA LYS A 283 19.86 -22.86 9.45
C LYS A 283 18.98 -21.63 9.34
N VAL A 284 19.07 -20.92 8.22
CA VAL A 284 18.24 -19.75 7.91
C VAL A 284 17.55 -19.99 6.59
N GLU A 285 16.24 -20.12 6.63
CA GLU A 285 15.39 -20.07 5.44
C GLU A 285 15.14 -18.60 5.08
N LEU A 286 15.46 -18.24 3.84
CA LEU A 286 15.16 -16.91 3.31
C LEU A 286 14.02 -16.99 2.32
N ARG A 287 13.20 -15.94 2.31
CA ARG A 287 12.17 -15.77 1.28
C ARG A 287 12.82 -15.34 -0.04
N LYS A 288 12.37 -15.89 -1.16
CA LYS A 288 12.63 -15.32 -2.48
C LYS A 288 11.68 -14.16 -2.76
N ASP A 289 12.21 -13.06 -3.29
CA ASP A 289 11.37 -11.97 -3.75
C ASP A 289 10.58 -12.45 -4.98
N PRO A 290 9.26 -12.22 -5.05
CA PRO A 290 8.50 -12.60 -6.22
C PRO A 290 9.06 -11.89 -7.44
N VAL A 291 9.49 -12.67 -8.44
CA VAL A 291 9.89 -12.12 -9.73
C VAL A 291 8.65 -11.45 -10.30
N VAL A 292 8.66 -10.13 -10.44
CA VAL A 292 7.61 -9.40 -11.16
C VAL A 292 7.70 -9.84 -12.61
N LYS A 293 7.04 -10.96 -12.94
CA LYS A 293 6.75 -11.31 -14.32
C LYS A 293 5.92 -10.14 -14.83
N LYS A 294 6.44 -9.40 -15.81
CA LYS A 294 5.60 -8.52 -16.64
C LYS A 294 4.52 -9.43 -17.21
N SER A 295 3.35 -9.45 -16.60
CA SER A 295 2.25 -10.28 -17.05
C SER A 295 1.81 -9.70 -18.39
N ALA A 296 2.18 -10.39 -19.47
CA ALA A 296 1.32 -10.43 -20.65
C ALA A 296 -0.08 -10.81 -20.15
N GLY A 297 -1.08 -10.00 -20.53
CA GLY A 297 -2.41 -9.99 -19.94
C GLY A 297 -2.97 -11.40 -19.74
N ARG A 298 -3.33 -11.72 -18.49
CA ARG A 298 -4.24 -12.81 -18.19
C ARG A 298 -5.38 -12.21 -17.37
N SER A 299 -6.48 -12.00 -18.09
CA SER A 299 -7.82 -11.89 -17.54
C SER A 299 -8.12 -13.15 -16.73
N SER A 300 -8.43 -12.99 -15.44
CA SER A 300 -9.16 -14.00 -14.68
C SER A 300 -10.09 -13.29 -13.72
N GLY A 301 -11.38 -13.61 -13.85
CA GLY A 301 -12.51 -12.86 -13.32
C GLY A 301 -12.53 -12.70 -11.81
N GLY A 302 -12.79 -11.46 -11.39
CA GLY A 302 -13.33 -11.08 -10.10
C GLY A 302 -14.44 -10.07 -10.33
N ARG A 303 -15.70 -10.51 -10.22
CA ARG A 303 -16.89 -9.67 -10.35
C ARG A 303 -16.96 -8.65 -9.22
N SER A 304 -16.50 -7.41 -9.44
CA SER A 304 -17.04 -6.22 -8.77
C SER A 304 -16.60 -4.94 -9.47
N SER A 305 -17.55 -3.99 -9.62
CA SER A 305 -17.47 -2.64 -10.22
C SER A 305 -17.06 -2.47 -11.68
N SER A 306 -16.20 -3.32 -12.27
CA SER A 306 -15.94 -3.27 -13.73
C SER A 306 -17.15 -3.76 -14.56
N ALA A 307 -17.95 -4.68 -14.00
CA ALA A 307 -19.08 -5.28 -14.69
C ALA A 307 -20.19 -4.27 -15.05
N VAL A 308 -20.32 -3.15 -14.32
CA VAL A 308 -21.28 -2.10 -14.66
C VAL A 308 -20.72 -1.22 -15.79
N LYS A 309 -19.44 -0.86 -15.75
CA LYS A 309 -18.79 -0.07 -16.81
C LYS A 309 -18.71 -0.80 -18.16
N ASP A 310 -18.47 -2.12 -18.14
CA ASP A 310 -18.41 -2.94 -19.35
C ASP A 310 -19.81 -3.27 -19.93
N GLN A 311 -20.90 -2.98 -19.21
CA GLN A 311 -22.30 -3.22 -19.63
C GLN A 311 -23.07 -1.95 -20.00
N ILE A 312 -22.54 -0.76 -19.70
CA ILE A 312 -23.19 0.50 -20.09
C ILE A 312 -23.01 0.71 -21.60
N THR A 313 -24.03 0.39 -22.38
CA THR A 313 -24.10 0.73 -23.81
C THR A 313 -24.54 2.18 -24.05
N ASP A 314 -25.25 2.77 -23.09
CA ASP A 314 -25.79 4.13 -23.15
C ASP A 314 -25.01 5.08 -22.23
N HIS A 315 -23.84 5.52 -22.69
CA HIS A 315 -22.98 6.44 -21.94
C HIS A 315 -23.63 7.81 -21.71
N ALA A 316 -24.44 8.30 -22.66
CA ALA A 316 -25.14 9.58 -22.53
C ALA A 316 -26.21 9.53 -21.43
N GLY A 317 -26.99 8.44 -21.38
CA GLY A 317 -27.96 8.20 -20.32
C GLY A 317 -27.33 8.01 -18.96
N TRP A 318 -26.20 7.29 -18.90
CA TRP A 318 -25.43 7.14 -17.67
C TRP A 318 -24.93 8.48 -17.11
N ASP A 319 -24.39 9.34 -17.96
CA ASP A 319 -23.89 10.66 -17.56
C ASP A 319 -25.03 11.60 -17.12
N ALA A 320 -26.17 11.56 -17.80
CA ALA A 320 -27.35 12.34 -17.44
C ALA A 320 -27.91 11.95 -16.06
N LEU A 321 -28.01 10.65 -15.77
CA LEU A 321 -28.48 10.16 -14.47
C LEU A 321 -27.51 10.52 -13.34
N ARG A 322 -26.20 10.45 -13.59
CA ARG A 322 -25.18 10.88 -12.63
C ARG A 322 -25.21 12.39 -12.41
N ALA A 323 -25.41 13.18 -13.46
CA ALA A 323 -25.53 14.64 -13.37
C ALA A 323 -26.77 15.05 -12.58
N CYS A 324 -27.93 14.45 -12.87
CA CYS A 324 -29.16 14.66 -12.11
C CYS A 324 -28.97 14.33 -10.62
N ARG A 325 -28.38 13.17 -10.32
CA ARG A 325 -28.06 12.76 -8.94
C ARG A 325 -27.17 13.78 -8.24
N LYS A 326 -26.11 14.24 -8.92
CA LYS A 326 -25.16 15.21 -8.39
C LYS A 326 -25.83 16.54 -8.08
N GLU A 327 -26.68 17.05 -8.97
CA GLU A 327 -27.40 18.30 -8.74
C GLU A 327 -28.31 18.24 -7.51
N LEU A 328 -29.02 17.12 -7.31
CA LEU A 328 -29.87 16.92 -6.14
C LEU A 328 -29.06 16.81 -4.85
N ALA A 329 -27.94 16.12 -4.91
CA ALA A 329 -27.01 15.96 -3.79
C ALA A 329 -26.42 17.31 -3.35
N ASP A 330 -25.98 18.12 -4.33
CA ASP A 330 -25.42 19.45 -4.12
C ASP A 330 -26.47 20.40 -3.51
N LYS A 331 -27.72 20.39 -4.01
CA LYS A 331 -28.83 21.19 -3.44
C LYS A 331 -29.16 20.83 -2.00
N GLN A 332 -28.97 19.57 -1.61
CA GLN A 332 -29.29 19.07 -0.27
C GLN A 332 -28.07 19.04 0.66
N GLY A 333 -26.88 19.38 0.17
CA GLY A 333 -25.63 19.32 0.94
C GLY A 333 -25.26 17.91 1.39
N VAL A 334 -25.74 16.88 0.70
CA VAL A 334 -25.49 15.46 1.02
C VAL A 334 -24.64 14.79 -0.06
N PRO A 335 -23.88 13.73 0.25
CA PRO A 335 -23.17 12.96 -0.78
C PRO A 335 -24.12 12.33 -1.83
N PRO A 336 -23.73 12.22 -3.12
CA PRO A 336 -24.60 11.70 -4.19
C PRO A 336 -25.21 10.32 -3.94
N TYR A 337 -24.47 9.42 -3.30
CA TYR A 337 -24.97 8.08 -2.99
C TYR A 337 -26.15 8.07 -2.01
N VAL A 338 -26.36 9.14 -1.23
CA VAL A 338 -27.52 9.31 -0.35
C VAL A 338 -28.80 9.42 -1.17
N ILE A 339 -28.74 10.07 -2.35
CA ILE A 339 -29.85 10.15 -3.31
C ILE A 339 -30.08 8.75 -3.91
N PHE A 340 -29.15 8.23 -4.71
CA PHE A 340 -29.19 6.86 -5.25
C PHE A 340 -27.78 6.28 -5.45
N HIS A 341 -27.60 4.99 -5.20
CA HIS A 341 -26.35 4.29 -5.53
C HIS A 341 -26.21 4.09 -7.05
N ASP A 342 -24.98 3.90 -7.53
CA ASP A 342 -24.68 3.61 -8.94
C ASP A 342 -25.43 2.37 -9.46
N THR A 343 -25.63 1.35 -8.62
CA THR A 343 -26.40 0.15 -8.97
C THR A 343 -27.87 0.48 -9.26
N THR A 344 -28.43 1.46 -8.55
CA THR A 344 -29.81 1.91 -8.75
C THR A 344 -29.91 2.75 -10.01
N LEU A 345 -28.94 3.64 -10.28
CA LEU A 345 -28.90 4.37 -11.55
C LEU A 345 -28.72 3.45 -12.76
N PHE A 346 -27.95 2.37 -12.60
CA PHE A 346 -27.75 1.38 -13.65
C PHE A 346 -29.04 0.59 -13.92
N ASP A 347 -29.73 0.14 -12.87
CA ASP A 347 -31.02 -0.55 -13.00
C ASP A 347 -32.12 0.40 -13.57
N MET A 348 -32.07 1.71 -13.28
CA MET A 348 -32.91 2.71 -13.96
C MET A 348 -32.60 2.83 -15.45
N LEU A 349 -31.31 2.82 -15.81
CA LEU A 349 -30.86 2.94 -17.21
C LEU A 349 -31.23 1.71 -18.04
N GLU A 350 -31.14 0.52 -17.45
CA GLU A 350 -31.53 -0.75 -18.07
C GLU A 350 -33.05 -0.86 -18.25
N ARG A 351 -33.83 -0.56 -17.21
CA ARG A 351 -35.29 -0.74 -17.24
C ARG A 351 -36.04 0.39 -17.91
N LYS A 352 -35.46 1.59 -17.97
CA LYS A 352 -36.07 2.83 -18.52
C LYS A 352 -37.53 3.03 -18.05
N PRO A 353 -37.79 3.07 -16.73
CA PRO A 353 -39.14 3.22 -16.19
C PRO A 353 -39.80 4.51 -16.67
N LYS A 354 -41.09 4.44 -16.98
CA LYS A 354 -41.92 5.54 -17.50
C LYS A 354 -42.96 6.03 -16.49
N THR A 355 -43.21 5.26 -15.44
CA THR A 355 -44.18 5.58 -14.39
C THR A 355 -43.56 5.43 -13.00
N LEU A 356 -44.15 6.06 -11.99
CA LEU A 356 -43.68 5.94 -10.60
C LEU A 356 -43.77 4.49 -10.10
N ASP A 357 -44.77 3.73 -10.54
CA ASP A 357 -44.92 2.31 -10.20
C ASP A 357 -43.80 1.46 -10.78
N GLU A 358 -43.39 1.71 -12.03
CA GLU A 358 -42.24 1.05 -12.65
C GLU A 358 -40.93 1.43 -11.96
N LEU A 359 -40.79 2.69 -11.55
CA LEU A 359 -39.62 3.17 -10.81
C LEU A 359 -39.53 2.57 -9.40
N ALA A 360 -40.67 2.31 -8.75
CA ALA A 360 -40.73 1.61 -7.47
C ALA A 360 -40.19 0.18 -7.55
N GLY A 361 -40.26 -0.44 -8.73
CA GLY A 361 -39.71 -1.77 -8.99
C GLY A 361 -38.19 -1.82 -9.17
N VAL A 362 -37.51 -0.68 -9.22
CA VAL A 362 -36.05 -0.58 -9.37
C VAL A 362 -35.35 -0.84 -8.03
N SER A 363 -34.30 -1.66 -8.06
CA SER A 363 -33.53 -2.02 -6.87
C SER A 363 -32.87 -0.80 -6.22
N GLY A 364 -33.21 -0.53 -4.96
CA GLY A 364 -32.71 0.60 -4.17
C GLY A 364 -33.60 1.85 -4.20
N VAL A 365 -34.77 1.79 -4.86
CA VAL A 365 -35.81 2.82 -4.78
C VAL A 365 -36.83 2.45 -3.70
N GLY A 366 -36.69 3.03 -2.50
CA GLY A 366 -37.69 2.90 -1.43
C GLY A 366 -38.77 3.99 -1.50
N ALA A 367 -39.91 3.79 -0.83
CA ALA A 367 -41.07 4.70 -0.86
C ALA A 367 -40.70 6.18 -0.59
N ALA A 368 -39.86 6.45 0.42
CA ALA A 368 -39.42 7.80 0.74
C ALA A 368 -38.51 8.45 -0.33
N LYS A 369 -37.76 7.65 -1.09
CA LYS A 369 -36.93 8.13 -2.20
C LYS A 369 -37.76 8.29 -3.47
N LEU A 370 -38.75 7.42 -3.69
CA LEU A 370 -39.69 7.52 -4.78
C LEU A 370 -40.51 8.82 -4.69
N GLU A 371 -41.03 9.13 -3.51
CA GLU A 371 -41.78 10.37 -3.26
C GLU A 371 -40.92 11.62 -3.46
N LYS A 372 -39.66 11.59 -3.01
CA LYS A 372 -38.76 12.75 -3.05
C LYS A 372 -38.09 13.00 -4.39
N TYR A 373 -37.76 11.94 -5.13
CA TYR A 373 -36.89 12.02 -6.30
C TYR A 373 -37.50 11.38 -7.56
N GLY A 374 -38.65 10.69 -7.44
CA GLY A 374 -39.23 9.89 -8.52
C GLY A 374 -39.51 10.69 -9.78
N ASP A 375 -40.24 11.80 -9.66
CA ASP A 375 -40.61 12.64 -10.81
C ASP A 375 -39.38 13.23 -11.52
N ILE A 376 -38.34 13.59 -10.77
CA ILE A 376 -37.12 14.19 -11.29
C ILE A 376 -36.31 13.17 -12.10
N PHE A 377 -36.20 11.94 -11.60
CA PHE A 377 -35.51 10.86 -12.31
C PHE A 377 -36.32 10.37 -13.51
N LEU A 378 -37.66 10.28 -13.42
CA LEU A 378 -38.50 9.98 -14.58
C LEU A 378 -38.37 11.03 -15.69
N ALA A 379 -38.36 12.32 -15.34
CA ALA A 379 -38.14 13.40 -16.30
C ALA A 379 -36.75 13.30 -16.97
N THR A 380 -35.72 12.97 -16.18
CA THR A 380 -34.35 12.78 -16.70
C THR A 380 -34.29 11.60 -17.66
N ILE A 381 -34.95 10.47 -17.33
CA ILE A 381 -35.00 9.27 -18.18
C ILE A 381 -35.81 9.54 -19.46
N ALA A 382 -36.93 10.25 -19.37
CA ALA A 382 -37.74 10.63 -20.52
C ALA A 382 -36.97 11.53 -21.51
N GLY A 383 -36.11 12.41 -21.00
CA GLY A 383 -35.24 13.27 -21.82
C GLY A 383 -34.14 12.55 -22.60
N LEU A 384 -33.90 11.26 -22.33
CA LEU A 384 -32.89 10.44 -23.03
C LEU A 384 -33.38 9.85 -24.35
N ASN A 385 -34.69 9.88 -24.61
CA ASN A 385 -35.27 9.46 -25.88
C ASN A 385 -35.72 10.71 -26.66
N PRO A 386 -34.90 11.28 -27.56
CA PRO A 386 -35.46 12.16 -28.57
C PRO A 386 -36.40 11.33 -29.46
N LEU A 387 -37.62 11.83 -29.67
CA LEU A 387 -38.59 11.29 -30.63
C LEU A 387 -37.99 11.09 -32.02
#